data_AF-A0A482XLD7-F1
#
_entry.id   AF-A0A482XLD7-F1
#
_cell.length_a   1.000
_cell.length_b   1.000
_cell.length_c   1.000
_cell.angle_alpha   90.00
_cell.angle_beta   90.00
_cell.angle_gamma   90.00
#
_symmetry.space_group_name_H-M   'P 1'
#
loop_
_entity.id
_entity.type
_entity.pdbx_description
1 polymer ?
#
loop_
_entity_poly.entity_id
_entity_poly.type
_entity_poly.pdbx_seq_one_letter_code
_entity_poly.pdbx_strand_id
1 'polypeptide(L)'
;MNIDVENCIRQNIPWSKLPPNIKQSFADVQKEYEKQIVSYSIKNQLRFRGNLVRQVKKDNGEPKYYEELLAYSQTNLLLYPYHLSDVIVRGLRVTPFQYYSSILKSIMEQERSYDSLPNFTAADCLRLLGIGRNEYIDLMNQCRSGQKLFRRKNVKDLLPLQPVNIAMEPWWIVDVGYIVDADMKIVTQPEKEIIDKIIDNGPQKAGDLDCNVLLSVYKKGLVYLQLPIEDSDHIVVPPLEGFVMNRVSGDNFENLLYKIFVSTDEHTSVGELANVLRMDSQSVKNAVSLYCRLGFAKKKMQEAENPVWHSSWRSPVRARNSLSPSTEDPLILELNEALAETNLQEEPPPATQTDVEDESSLAKNKRTAFLFDSTLTAFLMMGNLSSGLKSHAVTMFEVGKLSDELIDSFLCELEKRGEGQTHYIDD
;
A
#
# COMPACT_ATOMS: atom_id res chain seq x y z
N MET A 1 -0.60 8.55 -23.66
CA MET A 1 0.81 8.69 -24.12
C MET A 1 1.13 7.44 -24.92
N ASN A 2 2.01 7.49 -25.93
CA ASN A 2 2.32 6.30 -26.73
C ASN A 2 3.06 5.27 -25.86
N ILE A 3 2.57 4.03 -25.81
CA ILE A 3 3.14 2.94 -25.00
C ILE A 3 4.62 2.69 -25.34
N ASP A 4 5.00 2.86 -26.60
CA ASP A 4 6.38 2.66 -27.04
C ASP A 4 7.33 3.73 -26.48
N VAL A 5 6.84 4.97 -26.35
CA VAL A 5 7.58 6.07 -25.71
C VAL A 5 7.77 5.75 -24.23
N GLU A 6 6.71 5.32 -23.54
CA GLU A 6 6.78 4.95 -22.13
C GLU A 6 7.77 3.79 -21.90
N ASN A 7 7.75 2.79 -22.78
CA ASN A 7 8.69 1.67 -22.75
C ASN A 7 10.14 2.15 -22.92
N CYS A 8 10.41 3.09 -23.83
CA CYS A 8 11.74 3.68 -24.00
C CYS A 8 12.20 4.43 -22.74
N ILE A 9 11.30 5.19 -22.11
CA ILE A 9 11.61 5.93 -20.88
C ILE A 9 11.88 4.95 -19.73
N ARG A 10 11.04 3.92 -19.57
CA ARG A 10 11.18 2.88 -18.54
C ARG A 10 12.50 2.11 -18.67
N GLN A 11 12.95 1.85 -19.89
CA GLN A 11 14.24 1.20 -20.18
C GLN A 11 15.43 2.17 -20.12
N ASN A 12 15.23 3.42 -19.70
CA ASN A 12 16.25 4.45 -19.63
C ASN A 12 16.97 4.71 -20.97
N ILE A 13 16.24 4.65 -22.09
CA ILE A 13 16.81 4.93 -23.42
C ILE A 13 16.94 6.45 -23.63
N PRO A 14 18.16 6.99 -23.75
CA PRO A 14 18.37 8.42 -23.99
C PRO A 14 18.02 8.79 -25.44
N TRP A 15 17.79 10.09 -25.68
CA TRP A 15 17.43 10.62 -27.00
C TRP A 15 18.35 10.13 -28.13
N SER A 16 19.66 10.07 -27.89
CA SER A 16 20.65 9.62 -28.89
C SER A 16 20.38 8.19 -29.39
N LYS A 17 19.90 7.30 -28.51
CA LYS A 17 19.65 5.88 -28.78
C LYS A 17 18.19 5.56 -29.10
N LEU A 18 17.31 6.56 -29.16
CA LEU A 18 15.90 6.32 -29.50
C LEU A 18 15.74 5.74 -30.91
N PRO A 19 14.83 4.77 -31.10
CA PRO A 19 14.44 4.28 -32.42
C PRO A 19 13.96 5.42 -33.35
N PRO A 20 14.24 5.36 -34.67
CA PRO A 20 13.89 6.43 -35.61
C PRO A 20 12.39 6.75 -35.66
N ASN A 21 11.55 5.72 -35.59
CA ASN A 21 10.09 5.85 -35.54
C ASN A 21 9.62 6.63 -34.30
N ILE A 22 10.29 6.46 -33.16
CA ILE A 22 9.98 7.19 -31.93
C ILE A 22 10.49 8.63 -32.02
N LYS A 23 11.68 8.88 -32.58
CA LYS A 23 12.17 10.25 -32.80
C LYS A 23 11.25 11.06 -33.71
N GLN A 24 10.76 10.44 -34.79
CA GLN A 24 9.80 11.06 -35.70
C GLN A 24 8.49 11.45 -35.00
N SER A 25 8.04 10.67 -34.00
CA SER A 25 6.85 11.02 -33.20
C SER A 25 7.00 12.33 -32.42
N PHE A 26 8.24 12.77 -32.19
CA PHE A 26 8.59 14.05 -31.57
C PHE A 26 9.03 15.10 -32.59
N ALA A 27 8.77 14.90 -33.88
CA ALA A 27 9.26 15.74 -34.97
C ALA A 27 10.79 15.97 -34.90
N ASP A 28 11.54 14.98 -34.42
CA ASP A 28 12.97 15.04 -34.18
C ASP A 28 13.41 16.16 -33.20
N VAL A 29 12.48 16.63 -32.35
CA VAL A 29 12.74 17.64 -31.31
C VAL A 29 13.04 16.97 -29.97
N GLN A 30 14.31 16.94 -29.60
CA GLN A 30 14.78 16.37 -28.32
C GLN A 30 14.02 16.92 -27.10
N LYS A 31 13.76 18.23 -27.09
CA LYS A 31 13.09 18.92 -25.98
C LYS A 31 11.68 18.39 -25.72
N GLU A 32 10.99 17.84 -26.73
CA GLU A 32 9.66 17.27 -26.53
C GLU A 32 9.74 15.91 -25.83
N TYR A 33 10.73 15.09 -26.18
CA TYR A 33 11.02 13.86 -25.44
C TYR A 33 11.45 14.14 -23.99
N GLU A 34 12.24 15.17 -23.76
CA GLU A 34 12.61 15.61 -22.40
C GLU A 34 11.40 15.98 -21.54
N LYS A 35 10.40 16.67 -22.10
CA LYS A 35 9.13 16.92 -21.40
C LYS A 35 8.39 15.62 -21.08
N GLN A 36 8.36 14.68 -22.02
CA GLN A 36 7.75 13.37 -21.82
C GLN A 36 8.46 12.57 -20.71
N ILE A 37 9.81 12.60 -20.65
CA ILE A 37 10.58 12.00 -19.56
C ILE A 37 10.15 12.57 -18.21
N VAL A 38 10.09 13.89 -18.07
CA VAL A 38 9.72 14.54 -16.81
C VAL A 38 8.28 14.19 -16.42
N SER A 39 7.33 14.31 -17.36
CA SER A 39 5.92 13.98 -17.15
C SER A 39 5.74 12.51 -16.71
N TYR A 40 6.35 11.58 -17.44
CA TYR A 40 6.32 10.15 -17.12
C TYR A 40 6.94 9.87 -15.74
N SER A 41 8.09 10.48 -15.44
CA SER A 41 8.80 10.26 -14.18
C SER A 41 8.01 10.78 -12.98
N ILE A 42 7.32 11.92 -13.11
CA ILE A 42 6.45 12.46 -12.05
C ILE A 42 5.22 11.57 -11.86
N LYS A 43 4.53 11.21 -12.95
CA LYS A 43 3.30 10.40 -12.91
C LYS A 43 3.51 9.01 -12.31
N ASN A 44 4.66 8.41 -12.57
CA ASN A 44 5.01 7.08 -12.07
C ASN A 44 5.91 7.14 -10.82
N GLN A 45 6.03 8.31 -10.18
CA GLN A 45 6.78 8.53 -8.95
C GLN A 45 8.21 7.94 -8.98
N LEU A 46 8.92 8.14 -10.10
CA LEU A 46 10.25 7.54 -10.28
C LEU A 46 11.30 8.22 -9.39
N ARG A 47 12.32 7.46 -8.99
CA ARG A 47 13.48 8.01 -8.31
C ARG A 47 14.27 8.90 -9.28
N PHE A 48 14.74 10.07 -8.83
CA PHE A 48 15.53 10.98 -9.64
C PHE A 48 16.83 10.33 -10.11
N ARG A 49 17.60 9.80 -9.15
CA ARG A 49 18.84 9.06 -9.41
C ARG A 49 18.53 7.70 -10.02
N GLY A 50 19.31 7.33 -11.04
CA GLY A 50 19.14 6.09 -11.80
C GLY A 50 18.17 6.21 -12.99
N ASN A 51 17.42 7.31 -13.11
CA ASN A 51 16.48 7.51 -14.22
C ASN A 51 16.88 8.68 -15.13
N LEU A 52 16.33 8.70 -16.36
CA LEU A 52 16.58 9.74 -17.37
C LEU A 52 16.30 11.16 -16.90
N VAL A 53 15.38 11.36 -15.95
CA VAL A 53 15.03 12.69 -15.43
C VAL A 53 16.24 13.45 -14.87
N ARG A 54 17.24 12.72 -14.32
CA ARG A 54 18.51 13.30 -13.88
C ARG A 54 19.26 14.00 -15.00
N GLN A 55 19.27 13.41 -16.20
CA GLN A 55 19.95 13.98 -17.37
C GLN A 55 19.25 15.25 -17.87
N VAL A 56 17.93 15.31 -17.73
CA VAL A 56 17.09 16.43 -18.20
C VAL A 56 17.12 17.61 -17.23
N LYS A 57 16.90 17.38 -15.94
CA LYS A 57 16.76 18.44 -14.92
C LYS A 57 18.08 18.84 -14.25
N LYS A 58 19.15 18.06 -14.43
CA LYS A 58 20.48 18.20 -13.78
C LYS A 58 20.40 18.08 -12.24
N ASP A 59 21.52 17.78 -11.58
CA ASP A 59 21.55 17.43 -10.15
C ASP A 59 21.05 18.56 -9.22
N ASN A 60 21.23 19.82 -9.59
CA ASN A 60 20.70 20.96 -8.83
C ASN A 60 19.15 21.06 -8.90
N GLY A 61 18.51 20.31 -9.79
CA GLY A 61 17.06 20.21 -9.90
C GLY A 61 16.43 19.10 -9.05
N GLU A 62 17.21 18.27 -8.34
CA GLU A 62 16.70 17.12 -7.58
C GLU A 62 15.64 17.51 -6.52
N PRO A 63 15.85 18.53 -5.65
CA PRO A 63 14.82 18.92 -4.67
C PRO A 63 13.53 19.39 -5.34
N LYS A 64 13.66 20.27 -6.35
CA LYS A 64 12.52 20.81 -7.11
C LYS A 64 11.75 19.72 -7.86
N TYR A 65 12.44 18.70 -8.34
CA TYR A 65 11.80 17.54 -8.96
C TYR A 65 10.90 16.80 -7.97
N TYR A 66 11.38 16.54 -6.76
CA TYR A 66 10.58 15.86 -5.74
C TYR A 66 9.44 16.74 -5.19
N GLU A 67 9.62 18.06 -5.12
CA GLU A 67 8.53 19.02 -4.85
C GLU A 67 7.45 18.96 -5.94
N GLU A 68 7.83 19.01 -7.22
CA GLU A 68 6.92 18.87 -8.37
C GLU A 68 6.19 17.51 -8.34
N LEU A 69 6.91 16.42 -8.00
CA LEU A 69 6.36 15.07 -7.87
C LEU A 69 5.31 14.97 -6.75
N LEU A 70 5.61 15.52 -5.57
CA LEU A 70 4.67 15.52 -4.45
C LEU A 70 3.44 16.38 -4.74
N ALA A 71 3.62 17.57 -5.32
CA ALA A 71 2.49 18.44 -5.69
C ALA A 71 1.56 17.76 -6.72
N TYR A 72 2.14 17.09 -7.72
CA TYR A 72 1.37 16.28 -8.66
C TYR A 72 0.64 15.13 -7.96
N SER A 73 1.34 14.37 -7.11
CA SER A 73 0.77 13.22 -6.41
C SER A 73 -0.41 13.63 -5.51
N GLN A 74 -0.28 14.73 -4.77
CA GLN A 74 -1.37 15.27 -3.93
C GLN A 74 -2.57 15.72 -4.77
N THR A 75 -2.33 16.42 -5.88
CA THR A 75 -3.41 16.92 -6.75
C THR A 75 -4.20 15.77 -7.37
N ASN A 76 -3.53 14.66 -7.69
CA ASN A 76 -4.12 13.48 -8.30
C ASN A 76 -4.47 12.39 -7.27
N LEU A 77 -4.42 12.68 -5.96
CA LEU A 77 -4.79 11.77 -4.87
C LEU A 77 -4.02 10.44 -4.85
N LEU A 78 -2.79 10.45 -5.37
CA LEU A 78 -1.95 9.26 -5.43
C LEU A 78 -1.44 8.88 -4.03
N LEU A 79 -1.12 7.60 -3.86
CA LEU A 79 -0.41 7.09 -2.69
C LEU A 79 0.89 7.86 -2.43
N TYR A 80 1.25 7.99 -1.16
CA TYR A 80 2.55 8.50 -0.76
C TYR A 80 3.65 7.56 -1.29
N PRO A 81 4.68 8.09 -1.98
CA PRO A 81 5.73 7.27 -2.58
C PRO A 81 6.71 6.77 -1.51
N TYR A 82 6.35 5.71 -0.78
CA TYR A 82 7.16 5.18 0.33
C TYR A 82 8.56 4.74 -0.08
N HIS A 83 8.76 4.26 -1.31
CA HIS A 83 10.07 3.93 -1.89
C HIS A 83 10.99 5.15 -2.07
N LEU A 84 10.46 6.36 -1.90
CA LEU A 84 11.18 7.63 -1.94
C LEU A 84 11.25 8.31 -0.54
N SER A 85 10.89 7.61 0.54
CA SER A 85 10.89 8.19 1.89
C SER A 85 12.27 8.72 2.31
N ASP A 86 13.35 8.06 1.88
CA ASP A 86 14.73 8.46 2.15
C ASP A 86 15.09 9.83 1.58
N VAL A 87 14.51 10.22 0.45
CA VAL A 87 14.72 11.53 -0.17
C VAL A 87 13.66 12.54 0.25
N ILE A 88 12.41 12.12 0.46
CA ILE A 88 11.31 13.03 0.81
C ILE A 88 11.35 13.42 2.29
N VAL A 89 11.49 12.46 3.20
CA VAL A 89 11.50 12.75 4.64
C VAL A 89 12.81 13.46 5.02
N ARG A 90 13.94 13.02 4.48
CA ARG A 90 15.26 13.63 4.77
C ARG A 90 15.52 14.91 3.97
N GLY A 91 15.09 14.97 2.71
CA GLY A 91 15.39 16.10 1.83
C GLY A 91 14.35 17.22 1.87
N LEU A 92 13.06 16.87 1.94
CA LEU A 92 11.95 17.84 1.92
C LEU A 92 11.27 18.02 3.28
N ARG A 93 11.61 17.18 4.27
CA ARG A 93 10.97 17.16 5.60
C ARG A 93 9.45 16.98 5.52
N VAL A 94 8.99 16.16 4.57
CA VAL A 94 7.56 15.81 4.41
C VAL A 94 7.35 14.37 4.84
N THR A 95 6.64 14.19 5.95
CA THR A 95 6.22 12.86 6.44
C THR A 95 4.98 12.37 5.68
N PRO A 96 4.73 11.05 5.63
CA PRO A 96 3.47 10.50 5.10
C PRO A 96 2.25 11.11 5.77
N PHE A 97 2.29 11.31 7.09
CA PHE A 97 1.22 11.96 7.85
C PHE A 97 0.91 13.36 7.29
N GLN A 98 1.91 14.22 7.16
CA GLN A 98 1.73 15.57 6.60
C GLN A 98 1.22 15.54 5.15
N TYR A 99 1.67 14.58 4.35
CA TYR A 99 1.21 14.40 2.98
C TYR A 99 -0.30 14.11 2.93
N TYR A 100 -0.78 13.12 3.69
CA TYR A 100 -2.20 12.77 3.70
C TYR A 100 -3.07 13.82 4.42
N SER A 101 -2.57 14.47 5.47
CA SER A 101 -3.26 15.62 6.07
C SER A 101 -3.47 16.74 5.05
N SER A 102 -2.49 16.99 4.17
CA SER A 102 -2.62 17.97 3.08
C SER A 102 -3.66 17.54 2.03
N ILE A 103 -3.70 16.26 1.67
CA ILE A 103 -4.71 15.72 0.77
C ILE A 103 -6.12 15.90 1.35
N LEU A 104 -6.37 15.41 2.58
CA LEU A 104 -7.69 15.52 3.20
C LEU A 104 -8.10 16.98 3.35
N LYS A 105 -7.17 17.85 3.78
CA LYS A 105 -7.43 19.29 3.85
C LYS A 105 -7.91 19.84 2.50
N SER A 106 -7.22 19.51 1.41
CA SER A 106 -7.58 19.98 0.07
C SER A 106 -8.93 19.46 -0.40
N ILE A 107 -9.26 18.19 -0.15
CA ILE A 107 -10.56 17.60 -0.51
C ILE A 107 -11.70 18.26 0.29
N MET A 108 -11.50 18.48 1.59
CA MET A 108 -12.47 19.15 2.46
C MET A 108 -12.69 20.61 2.05
N GLU A 109 -11.63 21.36 1.75
CA GLU A 109 -11.71 22.76 1.28
C GLU A 109 -12.44 22.87 -0.07
N GLN A 110 -12.35 21.85 -0.91
CA GLN A 110 -13.05 21.74 -2.19
C GLN A 110 -14.45 21.12 -2.06
N GLU A 111 -14.88 20.75 -0.85
CA GLU A 111 -16.13 20.03 -0.57
C GLU A 111 -16.33 18.76 -1.41
N ARG A 112 -15.24 18.06 -1.75
CA ARG A 112 -15.29 16.79 -2.47
C ARG A 112 -15.70 15.64 -1.54
N SER A 113 -16.30 14.59 -2.10
CA SER A 113 -16.60 13.36 -1.34
C SER A 113 -15.30 12.63 -0.95
N TYR A 114 -15.33 11.97 0.21
CA TYR A 114 -14.25 11.05 0.62
C TYR A 114 -14.05 9.94 -0.41
N ASP A 115 -15.14 9.50 -1.04
CA ASP A 115 -15.17 8.44 -2.07
C ASP A 115 -14.38 8.81 -3.35
N SER A 116 -13.87 10.04 -3.43
CA SER A 116 -12.94 10.43 -4.49
C SER A 116 -11.50 9.99 -4.27
N LEU A 117 -11.17 9.52 -3.06
CA LEU A 117 -9.86 8.91 -2.76
C LEU A 117 -9.77 7.52 -3.39
N PRO A 118 -8.64 7.20 -4.05
CA PRO A 118 -8.35 5.82 -4.45
C PRO A 118 -8.27 4.88 -3.23
N ASN A 119 -8.49 3.58 -3.42
CA ASN A 119 -8.70 2.64 -2.32
C ASN A 119 -7.52 2.57 -1.36
N PHE A 120 -6.31 2.40 -1.89
CA PHE A 120 -5.12 2.30 -1.07
C PHE A 120 -4.73 3.65 -0.45
N THR A 121 -5.06 4.77 -1.12
CA THR A 121 -4.91 6.12 -0.54
C THR A 121 -5.85 6.30 0.65
N ALA A 122 -7.11 5.87 0.55
CA ALA A 122 -8.08 5.89 1.64
C ALA A 122 -7.64 4.99 2.81
N ALA A 123 -7.20 3.76 2.52
CA ALA A 123 -6.67 2.84 3.53
C ALA A 123 -5.49 3.46 4.31
N ASP A 124 -4.58 4.16 3.61
CA ASP A 124 -3.44 4.79 4.27
C ASP A 124 -3.81 6.08 5.03
N CYS A 125 -4.76 6.86 4.51
CA CYS A 125 -5.37 7.97 5.24
C CYS A 125 -5.95 7.49 6.57
N LEU A 126 -6.71 6.39 6.55
CA LEU A 126 -7.29 5.82 7.74
C LEU A 126 -6.20 5.30 8.70
N ARG A 127 -5.20 4.56 8.19
CA ARG A 127 -4.09 4.04 8.99
C ARG A 127 -3.25 5.12 9.69
N LEU A 128 -3.08 6.29 9.07
CA LEU A 128 -2.23 7.36 9.60
C LEU A 128 -3.00 8.46 10.34
N LEU A 129 -4.17 8.83 9.84
CA LEU A 129 -4.98 9.93 10.38
C LEU A 129 -6.10 9.43 11.29
N GLY A 130 -6.52 8.17 11.16
CA GLY A 130 -7.73 7.67 11.82
C GLY A 130 -8.99 8.34 11.29
N ILE A 131 -9.00 8.69 9.99
CA ILE A 131 -10.15 9.30 9.33
C ILE A 131 -10.59 8.39 8.19
N GLY A 132 -11.65 7.62 8.45
CA GLY A 132 -12.41 6.91 7.45
C GLY A 132 -13.47 7.80 6.82
N ARG A 133 -14.38 7.19 6.07
CA ARG A 133 -15.47 7.91 5.41
C ARG A 133 -16.42 8.55 6.41
N ASN A 134 -16.79 7.83 7.47
CA ASN A 134 -17.74 8.31 8.47
C ASN A 134 -17.16 9.49 9.26
N GLU A 135 -15.92 9.38 9.73
CA GLU A 135 -15.21 10.49 10.38
C GLU A 135 -15.13 11.69 9.44
N TYR A 136 -14.83 11.46 8.16
CA TYR A 136 -14.78 12.53 7.18
C TYR A 136 -16.13 13.24 7.04
N ILE A 137 -17.23 12.49 6.91
CA ILE A 137 -18.58 13.05 6.83
C ILE A 137 -18.89 13.88 8.08
N ASP A 138 -18.55 13.38 9.25
CA ASP A 138 -18.73 14.09 10.52
C ASP A 138 -17.90 15.38 10.58
N LEU A 139 -16.64 15.34 10.15
CA LEU A 139 -15.78 16.52 10.06
C LEU A 139 -16.35 17.55 9.07
N MET A 140 -16.88 17.11 7.93
CA MET A 140 -17.54 17.99 6.96
C MET A 140 -18.83 18.61 7.50
N ASN A 141 -19.62 17.85 8.28
CA ASN A 141 -20.79 18.37 8.97
C ASN A 141 -20.41 19.41 10.04
N GLN A 142 -19.30 19.21 10.75
CA GLN A 142 -18.75 20.19 11.70
C GLN A 142 -18.26 21.46 11.00
N CYS A 143 -17.59 21.34 9.83
CA CYS A 143 -17.21 22.48 8.98
C CYS A 143 -18.43 23.33 8.57
N ARG A 144 -19.53 22.67 8.20
CA ARG A 144 -20.77 23.31 7.71
C ARG A 144 -21.61 23.91 8.84
N SER A 145 -21.72 23.23 9.98
CA SER A 145 -22.55 23.65 11.11
C SER A 145 -22.01 24.87 11.88
N GLY A 146 -20.72 25.20 11.76
CA GLY A 146 -20.10 26.41 12.32
C GLY A 146 -20.59 27.75 11.73
N GLN A 147 -21.56 27.74 10.81
CA GLN A 147 -22.07 28.96 10.16
C GLN A 147 -23.00 29.83 11.02
N LYS A 148 -23.55 29.33 12.14
CA LYS A 148 -24.62 30.04 12.88
C LYS A 148 -24.16 31.04 13.95
N LEU A 149 -22.91 30.98 14.42
CA LEU A 149 -22.32 32.00 15.30
C LEU A 149 -20.84 32.23 14.92
N PHE A 150 -20.63 33.04 13.88
CA PHE A 150 -19.38 33.75 13.56
C PHE A 150 -18.06 32.97 13.73
N ARG A 151 -17.83 31.97 12.87
CA ARG A 151 -16.59 31.74 12.09
C ARG A 151 -16.60 30.28 11.60
N ARG A 152 -16.41 30.07 10.28
CA ARG A 152 -16.05 28.74 9.78
C ARG A 152 -14.76 28.33 10.48
N LYS A 153 -14.75 27.17 11.16
CA LYS A 153 -13.51 26.59 11.70
C LYS A 153 -12.57 26.32 10.53
N ASN A 154 -11.28 26.62 10.69
CA ASN A 154 -10.31 26.28 9.65
C ASN A 154 -10.25 24.76 9.57
N VAL A 155 -10.29 24.19 8.35
CA VAL A 155 -10.20 22.74 8.14
C VAL A 155 -8.96 22.18 8.83
N LYS A 156 -7.87 22.95 8.84
CA LYS A 156 -6.62 22.58 9.52
C LYS A 156 -6.81 22.31 11.02
N ASP A 157 -7.73 23.00 11.68
CA ASP A 157 -7.97 22.86 13.12
C ASP A 157 -8.81 21.62 13.46
N LEU A 158 -9.44 21.01 12.46
CA LEU A 158 -10.26 19.80 12.61
C LEU A 158 -9.48 18.52 12.35
N LEU A 159 -8.40 18.62 11.58
CA LEU A 159 -7.54 17.48 11.29
C LEU A 159 -6.61 17.17 12.48
N PRO A 160 -6.25 15.88 12.67
CA PRO A 160 -5.26 15.47 13.66
C PRO A 160 -3.94 16.25 13.52
N LEU A 161 -3.29 16.51 14.65
CA LEU A 161 -1.98 17.18 14.69
C LEU A 161 -0.80 16.18 14.65
N GLN A 162 -1.07 14.91 14.96
CA GLN A 162 -0.11 13.82 15.00
C GLN A 162 -0.75 12.55 14.46
N PRO A 163 0.04 11.61 13.90
CA PRO A 163 -0.49 10.35 13.42
C PRO A 163 -1.04 9.49 14.57
N VAL A 164 -1.99 8.62 14.25
CA VAL A 164 -2.47 7.59 15.17
C VAL A 164 -1.37 6.55 15.45
N ASN A 165 -1.59 5.70 16.46
CA ASN A 165 -0.68 4.59 16.71
C ASN A 165 -0.78 3.58 15.57
N ILE A 166 0.29 3.41 14.81
CA ILE A 166 0.37 2.42 13.74
C ILE A 166 0.78 1.05 14.30
N ALA A 167 0.34 -0.03 13.64
CA ALA A 167 0.81 -1.38 13.87
C ALA A 167 2.22 -1.57 13.28
N MET A 168 3.23 -1.05 13.98
CA MET A 168 4.63 -1.26 13.62
C MET A 168 5.04 -2.69 13.92
N GLU A 169 5.81 -3.32 13.01
CA GLU A 169 6.34 -4.68 13.22
C GLU A 169 7.84 -4.66 13.59
N PRO A 170 8.33 -5.64 14.36
CA PRO A 170 9.72 -5.68 14.85
C PRO A 170 10.79 -5.74 13.74
N TRP A 171 10.46 -6.31 12.58
CA TRP A 171 11.41 -6.47 11.48
C TRP A 171 11.58 -5.22 10.62
N TRP A 172 10.76 -4.19 10.84
CA TRP A 172 10.87 -2.93 10.11
C TRP A 172 12.18 -2.21 10.44
N ILE A 173 12.67 -1.42 9.50
CA ILE A 173 13.87 -0.62 9.66
C ILE A 173 13.47 0.83 9.96
N VAL A 174 14.08 1.40 10.98
CA VAL A 174 13.90 2.78 11.42
C VAL A 174 15.11 3.58 11.00
N ASP A 175 14.88 4.73 10.38
CA ASP A 175 15.92 5.67 10.01
C ASP A 175 15.50 7.11 10.37
N VAL A 176 16.48 8.00 10.55
CA VAL A 176 16.23 9.39 10.93
C VAL A 176 15.77 10.23 9.74
N GLY A 177 14.74 11.03 10.00
CA GLY A 177 14.29 12.08 9.10
C GLY A 177 15.19 13.31 9.16
N TYR A 178 14.67 14.45 8.69
CA TYR A 178 15.36 15.73 8.81
C TYR A 178 15.10 16.38 10.18
N ILE A 179 16.05 16.22 11.10
CA ILE A 179 15.97 16.73 12.48
C ILE A 179 16.72 18.07 12.58
N VAL A 180 16.08 19.09 13.17
CA VAL A 180 16.71 20.38 13.47
C VAL A 180 16.85 20.60 14.98
N ASP A 181 17.66 21.59 15.37
CA ASP A 181 17.89 21.91 16.79
C ASP A 181 16.60 22.18 17.59
N ALA A 182 15.57 22.74 16.95
CA ALA A 182 14.28 22.98 17.58
C ALA A 182 13.57 21.68 17.97
N ASP A 183 13.74 20.62 17.17
CA ASP A 183 13.15 19.31 17.44
C ASP A 183 13.81 18.67 18.66
N MET A 184 15.14 18.78 18.78
CA MET A 184 15.89 18.21 19.90
C MET A 184 15.56 18.85 21.26
N LYS A 185 14.96 20.06 21.26
CA LYS A 185 14.51 20.73 22.50
C LYS A 185 13.23 20.14 23.10
N ILE A 186 12.44 19.42 22.31
CA ILE A 186 11.14 18.84 22.73
C ILE A 186 11.18 17.31 22.86
N VAL A 187 12.38 16.74 22.72
CA VAL A 187 12.66 15.30 22.80
C VAL A 187 13.06 14.95 24.23
N THR A 188 12.51 13.86 24.75
CA THR A 188 12.85 13.31 26.07
C THR A 188 14.18 12.55 26.00
N GLN A 189 14.81 12.31 27.14
CA GLN A 189 16.10 11.59 27.18
C GLN A 189 16.07 10.20 26.50
N PRO A 190 15.05 9.33 26.72
CA PRO A 190 14.98 8.05 26.03
C PRO A 190 14.79 8.17 24.51
N GLU A 191 14.00 9.16 24.07
CA GLU A 191 13.81 9.42 22.65
C GLU A 191 15.10 9.91 21.98
N LYS A 192 15.85 10.75 22.70
CA LYS A 192 17.17 11.23 22.25
C LYS A 192 18.15 10.07 22.08
N GLU A 193 18.18 9.12 23.02
CA GLU A 193 19.04 7.95 22.94
C GLU A 193 18.75 7.09 21.69
N ILE A 194 17.47 6.92 21.32
CA ILE A 194 17.10 6.25 20.07
C ILE A 194 17.60 7.04 18.85
N ILE A 195 17.39 8.36 18.84
CA ILE A 195 17.81 9.23 17.73
C ILE A 195 19.34 9.18 17.57
N ASP A 196 20.08 9.40 18.65
CA ASP A 196 21.55 9.37 18.66
C ASP A 196 22.05 7.99 18.19
N LYS A 197 21.44 6.90 18.67
CA LYS A 197 21.80 5.54 18.21
C LYS A 197 21.63 5.33 16.71
N ILE A 198 20.56 5.85 16.11
CA ILE A 198 20.32 5.74 14.65
C ILE A 198 21.28 6.66 13.87
N ILE A 199 21.61 7.85 14.39
CA ILE A 199 22.57 8.76 13.76
C ILE A 199 23.97 8.13 13.77
N ASP A 200 24.39 7.56 14.89
CA ASP A 200 25.75 7.03 15.07
C ASP A 200 25.97 5.69 14.35
N ASN A 201 24.96 4.81 14.37
CA ASN A 201 25.08 3.44 13.87
C ASN A 201 24.30 3.19 12.55
N GLY A 202 23.64 4.20 12.02
CA GLY A 202 22.76 4.06 10.86
C GLY A 202 21.40 3.42 11.19
N PRO A 203 20.64 3.01 10.16
CA PRO A 203 19.30 2.47 10.33
C PRO A 203 19.25 1.26 11.28
N GLN A 204 18.24 1.21 12.13
CA GLN A 204 18.11 0.19 13.19
C GLN A 204 16.85 -0.65 12.96
N LYS A 205 16.87 -1.93 13.36
CA LYS A 205 15.64 -2.74 13.41
C LYS A 205 14.73 -2.23 14.52
N ALA A 206 13.44 -2.08 14.25
CA ALA A 206 12.45 -1.61 15.21
C ALA A 206 12.40 -2.52 16.45
N GLY A 207 12.50 -3.83 16.26
CA GLY A 207 12.51 -4.85 17.32
C GLY A 207 13.65 -4.70 18.33
N ASP A 208 14.74 -4.04 17.98
CA ASP A 208 15.90 -3.81 18.85
C ASP A 208 15.75 -2.54 19.71
N LEU A 209 14.67 -1.79 19.52
CA LEU A 209 14.39 -0.51 20.20
C LEU A 209 13.19 -0.65 21.14
N ASP A 210 13.10 0.22 22.15
CA ASP A 210 11.88 0.34 22.94
C ASP A 210 10.74 0.84 22.05
N CYS A 211 9.68 0.05 21.96
CA CYS A 211 8.62 0.32 21.01
C CYS A 211 7.76 1.54 21.37
N ASN A 212 7.55 1.82 22.65
CA ASN A 212 6.73 2.95 23.08
C ASN A 212 7.48 4.26 22.83
N VAL A 213 8.79 4.28 23.13
CA VAL A 213 9.66 5.40 22.81
C VAL A 213 9.74 5.59 21.29
N LEU A 214 9.95 4.52 20.52
CA LEU A 214 9.99 4.56 19.06
C LEU A 214 8.70 5.11 18.44
N LEU A 215 7.53 4.69 18.90
CA LEU A 215 6.24 5.25 18.47
C LEU A 215 6.13 6.75 18.78
N SER A 216 6.64 7.19 19.93
CA SER A 216 6.66 8.61 20.29
C SER A 216 7.55 9.43 19.34
N VAL A 217 8.76 8.93 19.04
CA VAL A 217 9.67 9.56 18.06
C VAL A 217 9.04 9.61 16.67
N TYR A 218 8.38 8.53 16.25
CA TYR A 218 7.65 8.44 14.98
C TYR A 218 6.51 9.47 14.90
N LYS A 219 5.69 9.60 15.96
CA LYS A 219 4.61 10.59 16.04
C LYS A 219 5.08 12.04 15.96
N LYS A 220 6.30 12.31 16.44
CA LYS A 220 6.96 13.62 16.30
C LYS A 220 7.53 13.85 14.89
N GLY A 221 7.48 12.86 14.00
CA GLY A 221 7.99 12.96 12.63
C GLY A 221 9.52 12.98 12.52
N LEU A 222 10.22 12.51 13.55
CA LEU A 222 11.70 12.56 13.62
C LEU A 222 12.36 11.33 12.98
N VAL A 223 11.60 10.24 12.84
CA VAL A 223 12.05 9.01 12.17
C VAL A 223 11.02 8.60 11.13
N TYR A 224 11.48 7.82 10.15
CA TYR A 224 10.63 7.16 9.16
C TYR A 224 10.96 5.67 9.09
N LEU A 225 10.06 4.91 8.45
CA LEU A 225 10.06 3.46 8.49
C LEU A 225 10.26 2.91 7.09
N GLN A 226 11.18 1.97 6.95
CA GLN A 226 11.43 1.21 5.75
C GLN A 226 11.07 -0.26 6.00
N LEU A 227 10.38 -0.88 5.05
CA LEU A 227 10.00 -2.28 5.10
C LEU A 227 10.80 -3.03 4.02
N PRO A 228 11.97 -3.59 4.37
CA PRO A 228 12.81 -4.28 3.40
C PRO A 228 12.16 -5.58 2.93
N ILE A 229 12.03 -5.74 1.62
CA ILE A 229 11.53 -6.94 0.96
C ILE A 229 12.61 -7.46 0.02
N GLU A 230 12.99 -8.71 0.22
CA GLU A 230 13.96 -9.45 -0.59
C GLU A 230 13.26 -10.34 -1.62
N ASP A 231 13.98 -10.74 -2.68
CA ASP A 231 13.39 -11.62 -3.72
C ASP A 231 13.01 -12.99 -3.18
N SER A 232 13.73 -13.48 -2.16
CA SER A 232 13.47 -14.76 -1.50
C SER A 232 12.36 -14.71 -0.46
N ASP A 233 11.83 -13.52 -0.15
CA ASP A 233 10.75 -13.40 0.83
C ASP A 233 9.47 -14.03 0.29
N HIS A 234 8.70 -14.61 1.22
CA HIS A 234 7.37 -15.12 0.96
C HIS A 234 6.37 -14.29 1.74
N ILE A 235 5.23 -13.98 1.13
CA ILE A 235 4.19 -13.18 1.75
C ILE A 235 2.88 -13.95 1.79
N VAL A 236 2.12 -13.71 2.84
CA VAL A 236 0.78 -14.26 3.03
C VAL A 236 -0.20 -13.10 2.96
N VAL A 237 -1.18 -13.21 2.08
CA VAL A 237 -2.30 -12.27 1.96
C VAL A 237 -3.50 -12.93 2.61
N PRO A 238 -3.97 -12.47 3.79
CA PRO A 238 -5.17 -13.03 4.41
C PRO A 238 -6.42 -12.73 3.55
N PRO A 239 -7.51 -13.50 3.72
CA PRO A 239 -8.79 -13.18 3.10
C PRO A 239 -9.19 -11.74 3.42
N LEU A 240 -9.51 -10.97 2.39
CA LEU A 240 -9.91 -9.58 2.59
C LEU A 240 -11.38 -9.53 3.01
N GLU A 241 -11.62 -9.11 4.25
CA GLU A 241 -12.98 -8.85 4.72
C GLU A 241 -13.45 -7.50 4.17
N GLY A 242 -14.36 -7.50 3.19
CA GLY A 242 -15.08 -6.32 2.69
C GLY A 242 -14.29 -5.32 1.83
N PHE A 243 -13.05 -5.63 1.45
CA PHE A 243 -12.33 -4.86 0.44
C PHE A 243 -13.00 -5.01 -0.93
N VAL A 244 -13.40 -3.90 -1.54
CA VAL A 244 -13.93 -3.86 -2.90
C VAL A 244 -12.92 -3.16 -3.80
N MET A 245 -12.46 -3.82 -4.88
CA MET A 245 -11.51 -3.22 -5.81
C MET A 245 -12.23 -2.20 -6.71
N ASN A 246 -12.07 -0.91 -6.40
CA ASN A 246 -12.48 0.17 -7.28
C ASN A 246 -11.48 0.21 -8.44
N ARG A 247 -11.90 -0.28 -9.61
CA ARG A 247 -11.09 -0.27 -10.83
C ARG A 247 -11.03 1.15 -11.41
N VAL A 248 -10.29 2.04 -10.75
CA VAL A 248 -10.09 3.41 -11.23
C VAL A 248 -9.08 3.41 -12.38
N SER A 249 -9.46 4.01 -13.51
CA SER A 249 -8.56 4.18 -14.65
C SER A 249 -7.63 5.37 -14.42
N GLY A 250 -6.31 5.14 -14.40
CA GLY A 250 -5.30 6.21 -14.44
C GLY A 250 -4.15 6.12 -13.42
N ASP A 251 -4.28 5.34 -12.35
CA ASP A 251 -3.17 5.09 -11.41
C ASP A 251 -2.47 3.76 -11.75
N ASN A 252 -1.28 3.85 -12.35
CA ASN A 252 -0.48 2.69 -12.73
C ASN A 252 -0.04 1.86 -11.51
N PHE A 253 0.18 2.49 -10.36
CA PHE A 253 0.67 1.82 -9.17
C PHE A 253 -0.46 1.07 -8.46
N GLU A 254 -1.65 1.66 -8.34
CA GLU A 254 -2.83 0.96 -7.82
C GLU A 254 -3.20 -0.26 -8.70
N ASN A 255 -3.14 -0.13 -10.03
CA ASN A 255 -3.33 -1.26 -10.93
C ASN A 255 -2.29 -2.38 -10.73
N LEU A 256 -1.03 -2.02 -10.40
CA LEU A 256 -0.02 -3.00 -10.01
C LEU A 256 -0.39 -3.69 -8.69
N LEU A 257 -0.85 -2.93 -7.69
CA LEU A 257 -1.27 -3.49 -6.41
C LEU A 257 -2.36 -4.56 -6.63
N TYR A 258 -3.41 -4.25 -7.40
CA TYR A 258 -4.45 -5.23 -7.73
C TYR A 258 -3.92 -6.48 -8.45
N LYS A 259 -2.97 -6.34 -9.38
CA LYS A 259 -2.36 -7.50 -10.05
C LYS A 259 -1.58 -8.38 -9.09
N ILE A 260 -0.80 -7.78 -8.19
CA ILE A 260 -0.07 -8.51 -7.15
C ILE A 260 -1.06 -9.21 -6.23
N PHE A 261 -2.10 -8.54 -5.79
CA PHE A 261 -3.14 -9.12 -4.93
C PHE A 261 -3.74 -10.40 -5.53
N VAL A 262 -4.14 -10.35 -6.81
CA VAL A 262 -4.74 -11.51 -7.49
C VAL A 262 -3.72 -12.64 -7.75
N SER A 263 -2.43 -12.30 -7.86
CA SER A 263 -1.38 -13.25 -8.27
C SER A 263 -0.55 -13.79 -7.11
N THR A 264 -0.72 -13.27 -5.90
CA THR A 264 0.06 -13.69 -4.74
C THR A 264 -0.40 -15.07 -4.24
N ASP A 265 0.56 -15.89 -3.85
CA ASP A 265 0.43 -17.23 -3.29
C ASP A 265 1.51 -17.38 -2.21
N GLU A 266 1.21 -18.08 -1.11
CA GLU A 266 2.12 -18.11 0.05
C GLU A 266 3.40 -18.94 -0.18
N HIS A 267 3.45 -19.72 -1.26
CA HIS A 267 4.59 -20.53 -1.65
C HIS A 267 5.37 -19.91 -2.81
N THR A 268 4.92 -18.79 -3.36
CA THR A 268 5.61 -18.06 -4.42
C THR A 268 6.45 -16.96 -3.80
N SER A 269 7.75 -16.98 -4.07
CA SER A 269 8.65 -15.92 -3.62
C SER A 269 8.38 -14.60 -4.35
N VAL A 270 8.73 -13.47 -3.74
CA VAL A 270 8.56 -12.14 -4.37
C VAL A 270 9.27 -12.04 -5.72
N GLY A 271 10.44 -12.68 -5.86
CA GLY A 271 11.19 -12.73 -7.13
C GLY A 271 10.48 -13.54 -8.21
N GLU A 272 9.90 -14.69 -7.87
CA GLU A 272 9.10 -15.50 -8.79
C GLU A 272 7.83 -14.77 -9.21
N LEU A 273 7.16 -14.10 -8.27
CA LEU A 273 5.98 -13.29 -8.54
C LEU A 273 6.30 -12.17 -9.57
N ALA A 274 7.47 -11.53 -9.47
CA ALA A 274 7.91 -10.55 -10.45
C ALA A 274 8.08 -11.14 -11.85
N ASN A 275 8.60 -12.36 -11.96
CA ASN A 275 8.74 -13.07 -13.24
C ASN A 275 7.37 -13.41 -13.84
N VAL A 276 6.44 -13.92 -13.02
CA VAL A 276 5.07 -14.25 -13.44
C VAL A 276 4.34 -13.02 -13.96
N LEU A 277 4.45 -11.89 -13.25
CA LEU A 277 3.84 -10.62 -13.65
C LEU A 277 4.57 -9.94 -14.82
N ARG A 278 5.76 -10.41 -15.20
CA ARG A 278 6.68 -9.79 -16.18
C ARG A 278 6.98 -8.33 -15.83
N MET A 279 7.27 -8.09 -14.56
CA MET A 279 7.55 -6.76 -14.00
C MET A 279 8.95 -6.73 -13.39
N ASP A 280 9.49 -5.52 -13.22
CA ASP A 280 10.78 -5.41 -12.55
C ASP A 280 10.63 -5.78 -11.06
N SER A 281 11.60 -6.54 -10.55
CA SER A 281 11.59 -7.02 -9.16
C SER A 281 11.47 -5.87 -8.16
N GLN A 282 12.07 -4.71 -8.41
CA GLN A 282 12.00 -3.58 -7.48
C GLN A 282 10.59 -3.00 -7.37
N SER A 283 9.82 -2.91 -8.46
CA SER A 283 8.41 -2.47 -8.38
C SER A 283 7.56 -3.45 -7.58
N VAL A 284 7.77 -4.76 -7.75
CA VAL A 284 7.04 -5.77 -6.98
C VAL A 284 7.43 -5.69 -5.50
N LYS A 285 8.72 -5.57 -5.17
CA LYS A 285 9.18 -5.34 -3.78
C LYS A 285 8.57 -4.10 -3.16
N ASN A 286 8.51 -2.99 -3.89
CA ASN A 286 7.91 -1.73 -3.41
C ASN A 286 6.40 -1.90 -3.13
N ALA A 287 5.69 -2.60 -4.01
CA ALA A 287 4.28 -2.90 -3.84
C ALA A 287 4.04 -3.85 -2.65
N VAL A 288 4.81 -4.93 -2.52
CA VAL A 288 4.74 -5.86 -1.38
C VAL A 288 5.06 -5.17 -0.06
N SER A 289 6.05 -4.27 -0.07
CA SER A 289 6.40 -3.40 1.07
C SER A 289 5.21 -2.55 1.49
N LEU A 290 4.45 -1.99 0.53
CA LEU A 290 3.23 -1.25 0.81
C LEU A 290 2.10 -2.16 1.34
N TYR A 291 1.88 -3.34 0.74
CA TYR A 291 0.91 -4.32 1.24
C TYR A 291 1.14 -4.65 2.72
N CYS A 292 2.40 -4.94 3.08
CA CYS A 292 2.77 -5.20 4.47
C CYS A 292 2.57 -3.98 5.37
N ARG A 293 2.86 -2.78 4.87
CA ARG A 293 2.66 -1.52 5.61
C ARG A 293 1.20 -1.23 5.91
N LEU A 294 0.31 -1.53 4.95
CA LEU A 294 -1.13 -1.31 5.06
C LEU A 294 -1.84 -2.43 5.83
N GLY A 295 -1.15 -3.52 6.15
CA GLY A 295 -1.72 -4.68 6.85
C GLY A 295 -2.41 -5.69 5.94
N PHE A 296 -2.39 -5.48 4.61
CA PHE A 296 -2.97 -6.39 3.62
C PHE A 296 -2.13 -7.63 3.36
N ALA A 297 -0.86 -7.66 3.77
CA ALA A 297 -0.02 -8.85 3.69
C ALA A 297 0.89 -8.97 4.91
N LYS A 298 1.35 -10.18 5.19
CA LYS A 298 2.35 -10.47 6.22
C LYS A 298 3.54 -11.16 5.58
N LYS A 299 4.74 -10.72 5.95
CA LYS A 299 5.98 -11.43 5.60
C LYS A 299 6.04 -12.74 6.40
N LYS A 300 6.17 -13.88 5.72
CA LYS A 300 6.31 -15.20 6.35
C LYS A 300 7.68 -15.25 7.02
N MET A 301 7.71 -15.23 8.35
CA MET A 301 8.94 -15.45 9.10
C MET A 301 9.30 -16.93 9.06
N GLN A 302 10.57 -17.25 8.77
CA GLN A 302 11.02 -18.64 8.83
C GLN A 302 11.00 -19.10 10.30
N GLU A 303 10.37 -20.25 10.57
CA GLU A 303 10.17 -20.81 11.92
C GLU A 303 11.46 -20.97 12.74
N ALA A 304 12.62 -20.96 12.09
CA ALA A 304 13.93 -21.10 12.72
C ALA A 304 14.45 -19.81 13.39
N GLU A 305 13.85 -18.65 13.13
CA GLU A 305 14.21 -17.41 13.80
C GLU A 305 13.36 -17.26 15.06
N ASN A 306 13.95 -17.47 16.23
CA ASN A 306 13.44 -16.95 17.50
C ASN A 306 14.13 -15.59 17.76
N PRO A 307 13.71 -14.50 17.12
CA PRO A 307 14.39 -13.23 17.26
C PRO A 307 14.22 -12.69 18.68
N VAL A 308 15.33 -12.31 19.29
CA VAL A 308 15.34 -11.69 20.62
C VAL A 308 15.01 -10.21 20.46
N TRP A 309 13.73 -9.87 20.48
CA TRP A 309 13.28 -8.47 20.49
C TRP A 309 13.36 -7.84 21.89
N HIS A 310 13.41 -6.51 21.91
CA HIS A 310 13.25 -5.72 23.13
C HIS A 310 11.96 -6.10 23.87
N SER A 311 12.01 -6.18 25.20
CA SER A 311 10.91 -6.73 26.02
C SER A 311 9.59 -5.98 25.84
N SER A 312 9.62 -4.69 25.48
CA SER A 312 8.45 -3.87 25.18
C SER A 312 7.56 -4.44 24.06
N TRP A 313 8.12 -5.26 23.16
CA TRP A 313 7.39 -5.86 22.04
C TRP A 313 6.54 -7.07 22.46
N ARG A 314 6.75 -7.64 23.65
CA ARG A 314 6.03 -8.82 24.16
C ARG A 314 4.72 -8.49 24.88
N SER A 315 4.28 -7.24 24.89
CA SER A 315 3.10 -6.82 25.65
C SER A 315 1.79 -7.41 25.08
N PRO A 316 0.94 -8.05 25.91
CA PRO A 316 -0.30 -8.72 25.47
C PRO A 316 -1.36 -7.76 24.89
N VAL A 317 -1.22 -6.44 25.12
CA VAL A 317 -2.09 -5.42 24.51
C VAL A 317 -1.94 -5.40 22.98
N ARG A 318 -0.80 -5.85 22.45
CA ARG A 318 -0.50 -5.83 21.00
C ARG A 318 -0.57 -7.18 20.31
N ALA A 319 -0.61 -8.29 21.04
CA ALA A 319 -0.92 -9.60 20.44
C ALA A 319 -2.26 -9.55 19.68
N ARG A 320 -3.20 -8.68 20.09
CA ARG A 320 -4.45 -8.41 19.37
C ARG A 320 -4.30 -7.69 18.03
N ASN A 321 -3.21 -6.94 17.79
CA ASN A 321 -2.98 -6.22 16.52
C ASN A 321 -2.04 -6.97 15.56
N SER A 322 -1.29 -7.98 16.03
CA SER A 322 -0.30 -8.71 15.22
C SER A 322 -0.63 -10.21 15.08
N LEU A 323 -1.36 -10.80 16.03
CA LEU A 323 -1.57 -12.26 16.16
C LEU A 323 -3.05 -12.65 16.31
N SER A 324 -3.91 -12.25 15.36
CA SER A 324 -5.11 -13.02 14.98
C SER A 324 -5.83 -12.34 13.79
N PRO A 325 -6.26 -13.08 12.75
CA PRO A 325 -7.37 -12.64 11.90
C PRO A 325 -8.66 -12.82 12.71
N SER A 326 -8.85 -12.01 13.75
CA SER A 326 -10.09 -11.96 14.51
C SER A 326 -10.83 -10.69 14.11
N THR A 327 -11.83 -10.83 13.24
CA THR A 327 -13.15 -10.17 13.14
C THR A 327 -13.32 -8.65 13.39
N GLU A 328 -12.28 -7.90 13.77
CA GLU A 328 -12.41 -6.54 14.32
C GLU A 328 -11.15 -5.69 14.05
N ASP A 329 -10.48 -5.80 12.89
CA ASP A 329 -9.53 -4.74 12.50
C ASP A 329 -10.33 -3.51 12.05
N PRO A 330 -10.35 -2.41 12.82
CA PRO A 330 -11.19 -1.25 12.52
C PRO A 330 -10.87 -0.63 11.16
N LEU A 331 -9.60 -0.77 10.70
CA LEU A 331 -9.15 -0.27 9.39
C LEU A 331 -9.87 -0.96 8.23
N ILE A 332 -10.13 -2.26 8.40
CA ILE A 332 -10.79 -3.08 7.41
C ILE A 332 -12.29 -2.83 7.47
N LEU A 333 -12.90 -2.85 8.67
CA LEU A 333 -14.34 -2.63 8.86
C LEU A 333 -14.81 -1.26 8.32
N GLU A 334 -14.03 -0.21 8.50
CA GLU A 334 -14.39 1.15 8.11
C GLU A 334 -14.14 1.45 6.62
N LEU A 335 -13.11 0.82 6.03
CA LEU A 335 -12.96 0.78 4.57
C LEU A 335 -14.18 0.08 3.92
N ASN A 336 -14.76 -0.91 4.59
CA ASN A 336 -15.92 -1.65 4.09
C ASN A 336 -17.20 -0.80 4.08
N GLU A 337 -17.47 -0.03 5.14
CA GLU A 337 -18.62 0.87 5.20
C GLU A 337 -18.54 1.99 4.15
N ALA A 338 -17.32 2.41 3.81
CA ALA A 338 -17.10 3.41 2.77
C ALA A 338 -17.43 2.92 1.36
N LEU A 339 -17.29 1.62 1.11
CA LEU A 339 -17.37 1.00 -0.21
C LEU A 339 -18.71 0.31 -0.50
N ALA A 340 -19.51 0.02 0.53
CA ALA A 340 -20.79 -0.66 0.36
C ALA A 340 -21.88 0.16 -0.36
N GLU A 341 -21.76 1.49 -0.45
CA GLU A 341 -22.78 2.37 -1.03
C GLU A 341 -22.59 2.71 -2.53
N THR A 342 -21.48 2.31 -3.16
CA THR A 342 -21.12 2.71 -4.54
C THR A 342 -21.51 1.70 -5.64
N ASN A 343 -22.23 0.64 -5.29
CA ASN A 343 -22.41 -0.51 -6.19
C ASN A 343 -23.64 -0.41 -7.10
N LEU A 344 -23.51 0.23 -8.27
CA LEU A 344 -24.33 -0.07 -9.46
C LEU A 344 -23.48 -0.01 -10.73
N GLN A 345 -23.27 -1.21 -11.31
CA GLN A 345 -22.87 -1.51 -12.69
C GLN A 345 -21.38 -1.36 -13.05
N GLU A 346 -20.72 -2.50 -13.28
CA GLU A 346 -20.02 -2.81 -14.55
C GLU A 346 -19.57 -4.29 -14.59
N GLU A 347 -19.81 -4.96 -15.73
CA GLU A 347 -19.44 -6.35 -16.01
C GLU A 347 -17.93 -6.51 -16.31
N PRO A 348 -17.30 -7.64 -15.95
CA PRO A 348 -15.90 -7.92 -16.28
C PRO A 348 -15.72 -8.47 -17.72
N PRO A 349 -14.62 -8.14 -18.43
CA PRO A 349 -14.27 -8.73 -19.72
C PRO A 349 -13.49 -10.06 -19.57
N PRO A 350 -13.33 -10.86 -20.66
CA PRO A 350 -12.91 -12.25 -20.56
C PRO A 350 -11.40 -12.41 -20.37
N ALA A 351 -11.02 -13.38 -19.54
CA ALA A 351 -9.64 -13.79 -19.29
C ALA A 351 -9.00 -14.41 -20.54
N THR A 352 -7.78 -13.96 -20.87
CA THR A 352 -6.96 -14.53 -21.93
C THR A 352 -6.07 -15.61 -21.32
N GLN A 353 -6.21 -16.85 -21.80
CA GLN A 353 -5.37 -17.98 -21.44
C GLN A 353 -4.01 -17.86 -22.14
N THR A 354 -2.92 -17.99 -21.38
CA THR A 354 -1.60 -18.27 -21.95
C THR A 354 -1.04 -19.49 -21.25
N ASP A 355 -0.98 -20.59 -22.01
CA ASP A 355 -0.27 -21.81 -21.65
C ASP A 355 1.24 -21.56 -21.72
N VAL A 356 1.95 -21.94 -20.66
CA VAL A 356 3.39 -22.18 -20.72
C VAL A 356 3.66 -23.45 -19.92
N GLU A 357 3.95 -24.53 -20.63
CA GLU A 357 4.60 -25.72 -20.08
C GLU A 357 6.10 -25.42 -19.89
N ASP A 358 6.65 -25.72 -18.71
CA ASP A 358 7.80 -26.63 -18.63
C ASP A 358 8.11 -27.07 -17.20
N GLU A 359 8.52 -28.34 -17.09
CA GLU A 359 8.83 -29.06 -15.87
C GLU A 359 10.18 -28.67 -15.25
N SER A 360 10.24 -28.60 -13.91
CA SER A 360 11.30 -29.29 -13.18
C SER A 360 10.91 -29.57 -11.72
N SER A 361 11.41 -30.69 -11.24
CA SER A 361 10.97 -31.48 -10.09
C SER A 361 11.40 -30.95 -8.72
N LEU A 362 10.43 -30.77 -7.82
CA LEU A 362 10.52 -30.99 -6.37
C LEU A 362 9.11 -31.33 -5.87
N ALA A 363 8.99 -32.31 -4.96
CA ALA A 363 7.76 -32.97 -4.51
C ALA A 363 6.47 -32.15 -4.67
N LYS A 364 5.67 -32.45 -5.71
CA LYS A 364 4.36 -31.84 -5.94
C LYS A 364 3.41 -32.26 -4.80
N ASN A 365 3.27 -31.41 -3.78
CA ASN A 365 2.04 -31.40 -2.99
C ASN A 365 0.89 -31.24 -3.99
N LYS A 366 -0.05 -32.18 -4.02
CA LYS A 366 -1.28 -32.03 -4.80
C LYS A 366 -1.97 -30.77 -4.26
N ARG A 367 -2.10 -29.73 -5.10
CA ARG A 367 -2.79 -28.49 -4.73
C ARG A 367 -4.21 -28.54 -5.24
N THR A 368 -5.14 -28.02 -4.45
CA THR A 368 -6.54 -27.87 -4.82
C THR A 368 -6.80 -26.41 -5.13
N ALA A 369 -7.39 -26.13 -6.29
CA ALA A 369 -7.88 -24.80 -6.64
C ALA A 369 -9.39 -24.89 -6.77
N PHE A 370 -10.11 -24.03 -6.05
CA PHE A 370 -11.57 -24.00 -6.12
C PHE A 370 -12.00 -22.99 -7.18
N LEU A 371 -12.53 -23.50 -8.31
CA LEU A 371 -13.13 -22.69 -9.37
C LEU A 371 -14.65 -22.75 -9.25
N PHE A 372 -15.28 -21.59 -9.35
CA PHE A 372 -16.71 -21.40 -9.20
C PHE A 372 -17.20 -20.37 -10.20
N ASP A 373 -18.51 -20.34 -10.44
CA ASP A 373 -19.12 -19.33 -11.29
C ASP A 373 -19.50 -18.08 -10.49
N SER A 374 -19.76 -16.97 -11.20
CA SER A 374 -20.16 -15.71 -10.58
C SER A 374 -21.48 -15.82 -9.80
N THR A 375 -22.31 -16.82 -10.11
CA THR A 375 -23.56 -17.10 -9.41
C THR A 375 -23.32 -17.49 -7.95
N LEU A 376 -22.36 -18.40 -7.69
CA LEU A 376 -22.01 -18.77 -6.31
C LEU A 376 -21.55 -17.55 -5.50
N THR A 377 -20.70 -16.71 -6.10
CA THR A 377 -20.22 -15.49 -5.41
C THR A 377 -21.34 -14.52 -5.11
N ALA A 378 -22.30 -14.33 -6.02
CA ALA A 378 -23.45 -13.46 -5.80
C ALA A 378 -24.32 -13.99 -4.64
N PHE A 379 -24.58 -15.29 -4.59
CA PHE A 379 -25.34 -15.89 -3.49
C PHE A 379 -24.65 -15.76 -2.14
N LEU A 380 -23.33 -15.93 -2.10
CA LEU A 380 -22.57 -15.73 -0.87
C LEU A 380 -22.61 -14.25 -0.45
N MET A 381 -22.36 -13.32 -1.37
CA MET A 381 -22.34 -11.87 -1.07
C MET A 381 -23.71 -11.30 -0.66
N MET A 382 -24.82 -11.79 -1.23
CA MET A 382 -26.18 -11.39 -0.87
C MET A 382 -26.73 -12.14 0.36
N GLY A 383 -26.05 -13.21 0.77
CA GLY A 383 -26.46 -14.06 1.88
C GLY A 383 -26.18 -13.43 3.24
N ASN A 384 -27.02 -13.75 4.23
CA ASN A 384 -26.71 -13.45 5.62
C ASN A 384 -25.68 -14.47 6.16
N LEU A 385 -24.42 -14.25 5.80
CA LEU A 385 -23.27 -15.09 6.16
C LEU A 385 -22.65 -14.67 7.51
N SER A 386 -21.95 -15.59 8.18
CA SER A 386 -21.04 -15.25 9.28
C SER A 386 -19.92 -14.34 8.75
N SER A 387 -19.33 -13.51 9.62
CA SER A 387 -18.20 -12.64 9.24
C SER A 387 -17.05 -13.42 8.59
N GLY A 388 -16.72 -14.60 9.13
CA GLY A 388 -15.71 -15.49 8.56
C GLY A 388 -16.04 -15.99 7.15
N LEU A 389 -17.32 -16.29 6.86
CA LEU A 389 -17.71 -16.71 5.51
C LEU A 389 -17.87 -15.52 4.55
N LYS A 390 -18.18 -14.32 5.06
CA LYS A 390 -18.18 -13.07 4.27
C LYS A 390 -16.79 -12.72 3.75
N SER A 391 -15.73 -12.88 4.55
CA SER A 391 -14.36 -12.58 4.10
C SER A 391 -13.92 -13.49 2.94
N HIS A 392 -14.26 -14.78 3.01
CA HIS A 392 -14.04 -15.72 1.91
C HIS A 392 -14.91 -15.37 0.69
N ALA A 393 -16.18 -15.02 0.88
CA ALA A 393 -17.07 -14.60 -0.21
C ALA A 393 -16.57 -13.37 -0.97
N VAL A 394 -16.07 -12.36 -0.25
CA VAL A 394 -15.46 -11.15 -0.84
C VAL A 394 -14.21 -11.53 -1.62
N THR A 395 -13.33 -12.34 -1.03
CA THR A 395 -12.13 -12.83 -1.71
C THR A 395 -12.49 -13.57 -3.00
N MET A 396 -13.50 -14.44 -2.97
CA MET A 396 -13.99 -15.16 -4.14
C MET A 396 -14.57 -14.23 -5.21
N PHE A 397 -15.31 -13.19 -4.82
CA PHE A 397 -15.90 -12.21 -5.74
C PHE A 397 -14.84 -11.32 -6.41
N GLU A 398 -13.91 -10.78 -5.62
CA GLU A 398 -12.90 -9.83 -6.07
C GLU A 398 -11.77 -10.52 -6.86
N VAL A 399 -11.28 -11.65 -6.35
CA VAL A 399 -10.13 -12.37 -6.91
C VAL A 399 -10.57 -13.38 -7.97
N GLY A 400 -11.78 -13.93 -7.87
CA GLY A 400 -12.30 -14.95 -8.79
C GLY A 400 -11.71 -16.35 -8.59
N LYS A 401 -10.94 -16.59 -7.52
CA LYS A 401 -10.39 -17.89 -7.13
C LYS A 401 -10.18 -17.95 -5.62
N LEU A 402 -10.21 -19.17 -5.07
CA LEU A 402 -9.77 -19.45 -3.70
C LEU A 402 -8.59 -20.43 -3.75
N SER A 403 -7.46 -20.04 -3.18
CA SER A 403 -6.23 -20.86 -3.17
C SER A 403 -6.31 -21.98 -2.14
N ASP A 404 -5.49 -23.01 -2.32
CA ASP A 404 -5.45 -24.24 -1.51
C ASP A 404 -5.41 -23.95 -0.01
N GLU A 405 -4.66 -22.93 0.39
CA GLU A 405 -4.41 -22.60 1.80
C GLU A 405 -5.63 -21.98 2.50
N LEU A 406 -6.55 -21.41 1.72
CA LEU A 406 -7.79 -20.83 2.23
C LEU A 406 -8.95 -21.83 2.21
N ILE A 407 -8.83 -22.96 1.51
CA ILE A 407 -9.89 -23.95 1.36
C ILE A 407 -10.27 -24.56 2.71
N ASP A 408 -9.30 -25.00 3.52
CA ASP A 408 -9.58 -25.61 4.82
C ASP A 408 -10.29 -24.62 5.76
N SER A 409 -9.87 -23.35 5.75
CA SER A 409 -10.52 -22.29 6.52
C SER A 409 -11.95 -22.05 6.03
N PHE A 410 -12.16 -22.01 4.72
CA PHE A 410 -13.47 -21.84 4.12
C PHE A 410 -14.41 -23.00 4.44
N LEU A 411 -13.93 -24.25 4.34
CA LEU A 411 -14.67 -25.45 4.72
C LEU A 411 -15.03 -25.43 6.20
N CYS A 412 -14.09 -25.06 7.09
CA CYS A 412 -14.37 -24.87 8.50
C CYS A 412 -15.48 -23.83 8.75
N GLU A 413 -15.48 -22.71 8.03
CA GLU A 413 -16.55 -21.70 8.14
C GLU A 413 -17.90 -22.19 7.61
N LEU A 414 -17.91 -23.01 6.55
CA LEU A 414 -19.13 -23.66 6.04
C LEU A 414 -19.68 -24.71 7.01
N GLU A 415 -18.81 -25.53 7.59
CA GLU A 415 -19.18 -26.59 8.55
C GLU A 415 -19.83 -26.01 9.82
N LYS A 416 -19.37 -24.84 10.28
CA LYS A 416 -20.00 -24.11 11.40
C LYS A 416 -21.48 -23.80 11.16
N ARG A 417 -21.94 -23.76 9.90
CA ARG A 417 -23.33 -23.48 9.51
C ARG A 417 -24.17 -24.74 9.28
N GLY A 418 -23.55 -25.90 9.14
CA GLY A 418 -24.20 -27.21 9.16
C GLY A 418 -25.30 -27.43 8.11
N GLU A 419 -24.97 -27.41 6.81
CA GLU A 419 -25.68 -28.17 5.76
C GLU A 419 -24.68 -28.50 4.62
N GLY A 420 -23.84 -29.51 4.81
CA GLY A 420 -22.93 -29.98 3.78
C GLY A 420 -22.39 -31.35 4.13
N GLN A 421 -23.09 -32.41 3.72
CA GLN A 421 -22.50 -33.74 3.71
C GLN A 421 -21.33 -33.73 2.71
N THR A 422 -20.12 -33.84 3.24
CA THR A 422 -18.91 -34.10 2.46
C THR A 422 -19.01 -35.51 1.88
N HIS A 423 -19.40 -35.60 0.61
CA HIS A 423 -19.19 -36.80 -0.18
C HIS A 423 -17.85 -36.68 -0.89
N TYR A 424 -16.87 -37.43 -0.42
CA TYR A 424 -15.69 -37.73 -1.22
C TYR A 424 -16.17 -38.58 -2.41
N ILE A 425 -15.90 -38.10 -3.63
CA ILE A 425 -16.01 -38.94 -4.81
C ILE A 425 -14.76 -39.82 -4.76
N ASP A 426 -14.92 -41.06 -4.31
CA ASP A 426 -13.88 -42.09 -4.45
C ASP A 426 -13.76 -42.48 -5.93
N ASP A 427 -12.52 -42.38 -6.42
CA ASP A 427 -11.91 -42.74 -7.71
C ASP A 427 -12.78 -43.25 -8.88
#